data_AF-A0A1W1D1U5-F1
#
_entry.id   AF-A0A1W1D1U5-F1
#
_cell.length_a   1.000
_cell.length_b   1.000
_cell.length_c   1.000
_cell.angle_alpha   90.00
_cell.angle_beta   90.00
_cell.angle_gamma   90.00
#
_symmetry.space_group_name_H-M   'P 1'
#
loop_
_entity.id
_entity.type
_entity.pdbx_description
1 polymer ?
#
loop_
_entity_poly.entity_id
_entity_poly.type
_entity_poly.pdbx_seq_one_letter_code
_entity_poly.pdbx_strand_id
1 'polypeptide(L)'
;MKKQKIIITYGTYDMLHIGHLNILKRAKSLGDYLIVGVTDELYDRSRGKLNVSQSTKERVKAIEALDFVDEVILERHKAQKAEDMQKYEVDIFAIGDDWVGAFDYLNEYTKVEYLPRTEGISSTQIRKETFSTIKLGMVGLGKRTQDFIDEAKFVSNIKINRIYSDDLQAIQAFTKDNEQIRYGHDNFDEFLDTSIKAVYLDIHSNEHYKLIKKALKAGKHVLCENPLAIEKHELKELLSLAKKEKKVLLTALKTAFLPAFSQLLKEIESGVIGEVREVRATRTALLKELDYPQEYIEQGATSIFSSYPSLLIEKVLGKRKEIQFFDQCNENYDSSNLIVTRHKNNALGVGRVAIETKSEGDAVISGTKGYIYIPSPWWWTKTFYVRFEDEHKSYTFNYALEGTGLRYMIAEFASLIQRGERKSKKLSPSDMVAINRVLLDYKETQKEEGK
;
A
#
# COMPACT_ATOMS: atom_id res chain seq x y z
N MET A 1 -17.36 -13.31 -47.45
CA MET A 1 -16.64 -13.87 -46.27
C MET A 1 -17.54 -13.72 -45.06
N LYS A 2 -17.66 -14.76 -44.23
CA LYS A 2 -18.45 -14.68 -42.99
C LYS A 2 -17.75 -13.70 -42.05
N LYS A 3 -18.46 -12.70 -41.51
CA LYS A 3 -17.89 -11.77 -40.52
C LYS A 3 -17.41 -12.60 -39.32
N GLN A 4 -16.14 -12.45 -38.96
CA GLN A 4 -15.56 -13.13 -37.80
C GLN A 4 -16.27 -12.65 -36.53
N LYS A 5 -16.73 -13.58 -35.70
CA LYS A 5 -17.45 -13.23 -34.48
C LYS A 5 -16.48 -13.06 -33.30
N ILE A 6 -16.43 -11.86 -32.71
CA ILE A 6 -15.46 -11.45 -31.70
C ILE A 6 -16.07 -11.52 -30.30
N ILE A 7 -15.42 -12.27 -29.42
CA ILE A 7 -15.84 -12.48 -28.03
C ILE A 7 -14.78 -11.83 -27.14
N ILE A 8 -15.23 -11.14 -26.09
CA ILE A 8 -14.33 -10.66 -25.04
C ILE A 8 -14.78 -11.14 -23.67
N THR A 9 -13.81 -11.38 -22.78
CA THR A 9 -14.06 -11.72 -21.38
C THR A 9 -13.01 -11.10 -20.48
N TYR A 10 -13.34 -10.86 -19.21
CA TYR A 10 -12.43 -10.22 -18.26
C TYR A 10 -12.29 -11.01 -16.97
N GLY A 11 -11.10 -10.96 -16.39
CA GLY A 11 -10.86 -11.62 -15.13
C GLY A 11 -9.51 -11.29 -14.51
N THR A 12 -9.40 -11.67 -13.24
CA THR A 12 -8.12 -11.63 -12.54
C THR A 12 -7.24 -12.79 -12.96
N TYR A 13 -7.79 -13.99 -13.17
CA TYR A 13 -7.04 -15.18 -13.61
C TYR A 13 -5.80 -15.51 -12.75
N ASP A 14 -5.89 -15.22 -11.45
CA ASP A 14 -4.82 -15.57 -10.50
C ASP A 14 -4.80 -17.07 -10.24
N MET A 15 -3.60 -17.66 -10.20
CA MET A 15 -3.38 -19.09 -10.05
C MET A 15 -4.22 -19.88 -11.07
N LEU A 16 -3.95 -19.64 -12.38
CA LEU A 16 -4.73 -20.20 -13.48
C LEU A 16 -5.04 -21.70 -13.25
N HIS A 17 -6.33 -22.04 -13.22
CA HIS A 17 -6.83 -23.36 -12.82
C HIS A 17 -7.99 -23.78 -13.72
N ILE A 18 -8.45 -25.03 -13.59
CA ILE A 18 -9.46 -25.61 -14.48
C ILE A 18 -10.76 -24.79 -14.54
N GLY A 19 -11.19 -24.19 -13.43
CA GLY A 19 -12.33 -23.26 -13.43
C GLY A 19 -12.17 -22.07 -14.39
N HIS A 20 -10.99 -21.46 -14.46
CA HIS A 20 -10.68 -20.40 -15.44
C HIS A 20 -10.62 -20.97 -16.86
N LEU A 21 -10.00 -22.13 -17.05
CA LEU A 21 -9.93 -22.76 -18.38
C LEU A 21 -11.31 -23.08 -18.94
N ASN A 22 -12.23 -23.59 -18.11
CA ASN A 22 -13.58 -23.94 -18.51
C ASN A 22 -14.39 -22.71 -18.94
N ILE A 23 -14.31 -21.60 -18.20
CA ILE A 23 -15.03 -20.39 -18.58
C ILE A 23 -14.46 -19.77 -19.86
N LEU A 24 -13.13 -19.77 -20.04
CA LEU A 24 -12.49 -19.27 -21.25
C LEU A 24 -12.82 -20.14 -22.48
N LYS A 25 -12.84 -21.48 -22.32
CA LYS A 25 -13.28 -22.40 -23.39
C LYS A 25 -14.74 -22.20 -23.77
N ARG A 26 -15.62 -22.00 -22.78
CA ARG A 26 -17.03 -21.67 -23.03
C ARG A 26 -17.16 -20.34 -23.77
N ALA A 27 -16.42 -19.31 -23.35
CA ALA A 27 -16.39 -18.03 -24.05
C ALA A 27 -15.92 -18.20 -25.51
N LYS A 28 -14.81 -18.91 -25.75
CA LYS A 28 -14.32 -19.20 -27.11
C LYS A 28 -15.36 -19.90 -27.97
N SER A 29 -16.15 -20.82 -27.41
CA SER A 29 -17.18 -21.55 -28.17
C SER A 29 -18.32 -20.67 -28.71
N LEU A 30 -18.44 -19.42 -28.26
CA LEU A 30 -19.47 -18.49 -28.70
C LEU A 30 -19.14 -17.78 -30.02
N GLY A 31 -17.89 -17.85 -30.51
CA GLY A 31 -17.49 -17.30 -31.79
C GLY A 31 -16.08 -17.70 -32.23
N ASP A 32 -15.47 -16.85 -33.05
CA ASP A 32 -14.29 -17.21 -33.83
C ASP A 32 -13.00 -16.62 -33.26
N TYR A 33 -13.07 -15.48 -32.56
CA TYR A 33 -11.93 -14.75 -31.97
C TYR A 33 -12.21 -14.40 -30.52
N LEU A 34 -11.32 -14.76 -29.60
CA LEU A 34 -11.44 -14.55 -28.17
C LEU A 34 -10.35 -13.58 -27.67
N ILE A 35 -10.81 -12.43 -27.19
CA ILE A 35 -10.02 -11.44 -26.47
C ILE A 35 -10.18 -11.69 -24.96
N VAL A 36 -9.08 -11.79 -24.22
CA VAL A 36 -9.09 -11.96 -22.77
C VAL A 36 -8.48 -10.74 -22.09
N GLY A 37 -9.31 -9.98 -21.38
CA GLY A 37 -8.89 -8.88 -20.53
C GLY A 37 -8.39 -9.35 -19.16
N VAL A 38 -7.10 -9.18 -18.91
CA VAL A 38 -6.46 -9.48 -17.63
C VAL A 38 -6.38 -8.21 -16.80
N THR A 39 -6.97 -8.22 -15.60
CA THR A 39 -6.94 -7.06 -14.69
C THR A 39 -5.53 -6.80 -14.16
N ASP A 40 -5.10 -5.55 -14.10
CA ASP A 40 -3.83 -5.21 -13.48
C ASP A 40 -3.91 -5.27 -11.94
N GLU A 41 -2.74 -5.38 -11.28
CA GLU A 41 -2.65 -5.45 -9.82
C GLU A 41 -3.25 -4.24 -9.09
N LEU A 42 -3.23 -3.04 -9.70
CA LEU A 42 -3.81 -1.87 -9.06
C LEU A 42 -5.33 -1.95 -9.08
N TYR A 43 -5.90 -2.34 -10.22
CA TYR A 43 -7.33 -2.45 -10.42
C TYR A 43 -7.96 -3.60 -9.62
N ASP A 44 -7.23 -4.71 -9.45
CA ASP A 44 -7.66 -5.76 -8.53
C ASP A 44 -7.72 -5.25 -7.09
N ARG A 45 -6.69 -4.53 -6.64
CA ARG A 45 -6.67 -3.98 -5.28
C ARG A 45 -7.71 -2.89 -5.08
N SER A 46 -7.97 -2.03 -6.06
CA SER A 46 -9.01 -0.99 -5.96
C SER A 46 -10.42 -1.56 -5.80
N ARG A 47 -10.64 -2.81 -6.23
CA ARG A 47 -11.90 -3.54 -6.06
C ARG A 47 -11.87 -4.51 -4.87
N GLY A 48 -10.91 -4.36 -3.96
CA GLY A 48 -10.79 -5.18 -2.75
C GLY A 48 -10.15 -6.56 -2.95
N LYS A 49 -9.66 -6.92 -4.16
CA LYS A 49 -8.92 -8.17 -4.38
C LYS A 49 -7.46 -8.04 -3.93
N LEU A 50 -7.25 -8.05 -2.61
CA LEU A 50 -5.94 -7.91 -1.98
C LEU A 50 -5.05 -9.16 -2.05
N ASN A 51 -5.66 -10.31 -2.35
CA ASN A 51 -5.03 -11.62 -2.20
C ASN A 51 -4.47 -12.19 -3.52
N VAL A 52 -4.32 -11.38 -4.57
CA VAL A 52 -3.76 -11.82 -5.86
C VAL A 52 -2.29 -12.20 -5.68
N SER A 53 -1.96 -13.44 -6.01
CA SER A 53 -0.63 -14.00 -5.78
C SER A 53 0.35 -13.77 -6.92
N GLN A 54 -0.12 -13.93 -8.17
CA GLN A 54 0.70 -13.82 -9.37
C GLN A 54 0.71 -12.38 -9.87
N SER A 55 1.89 -11.93 -10.30
CA SER A 55 2.04 -10.62 -10.91
C SER A 55 1.19 -10.49 -12.18
N THR A 56 0.86 -9.25 -12.54
CA THR A 56 0.14 -8.96 -13.80
C THR A 56 0.83 -9.62 -15.00
N LYS A 57 2.17 -9.59 -15.03
CA LYS A 57 2.97 -10.19 -16.11
C LYS A 57 2.86 -11.73 -16.14
N GLU A 58 2.88 -12.39 -14.99
CA GLU A 58 2.72 -13.84 -14.90
C GLU A 58 1.33 -14.28 -15.37
N ARG A 59 0.29 -13.54 -14.96
CA ARG A 59 -1.10 -13.83 -15.34
C ARG A 59 -1.33 -13.62 -16.83
N VAL A 60 -0.83 -12.52 -17.40
CA VAL A 60 -0.87 -12.28 -18.85
C VAL A 60 -0.20 -13.42 -19.60
N LYS A 61 1.04 -13.79 -19.24
CA LYS A 61 1.76 -14.90 -19.88
C LYS A 61 1.03 -16.24 -19.78
N ALA A 62 0.39 -16.51 -18.65
CA ALA A 62 -0.36 -17.74 -18.44
C ALA A 62 -1.59 -17.81 -19.38
N ILE A 63 -2.23 -16.68 -19.65
CA ILE A 63 -3.35 -16.59 -20.60
C ILE A 63 -2.86 -16.62 -22.05
N GLU A 64 -1.79 -15.89 -22.38
CA GLU A 64 -1.16 -15.91 -23.72
C GLU A 64 -0.68 -17.31 -24.13
N ALA A 65 -0.38 -18.18 -23.17
CA ALA A 65 0.05 -19.55 -23.42
C ALA A 65 -1.11 -20.50 -23.80
N LEU A 66 -2.37 -20.04 -23.75
CA LEU A 66 -3.54 -20.82 -24.12
C LEU A 66 -3.75 -20.73 -25.64
N ASP A 67 -3.67 -21.87 -26.32
CA ASP A 67 -3.78 -22.00 -27.78
C ASP A 67 -5.12 -21.52 -28.37
N PHE A 68 -6.17 -21.48 -27.56
CA PHE A 68 -7.51 -21.02 -27.95
C PHE A 68 -7.81 -19.56 -27.59
N VAL A 69 -6.85 -18.82 -27.03
CA VAL A 69 -6.96 -17.37 -26.79
C VAL A 69 -6.22 -16.64 -27.89
N ASP A 70 -6.92 -15.76 -28.60
CA ASP A 70 -6.36 -15.08 -29.78
C ASP A 70 -5.66 -13.76 -29.40
N GLU A 71 -6.15 -13.05 -28.38
CA GLU A 71 -5.58 -11.78 -27.93
C GLU A 71 -5.72 -11.58 -26.42
N VAL A 72 -4.72 -10.96 -25.80
CA VAL A 72 -4.73 -10.61 -24.38
C VAL A 72 -4.56 -9.11 -24.22
N ILE A 73 -5.48 -8.49 -23.49
CA ILE A 73 -5.44 -7.06 -23.18
C ILE A 73 -5.37 -6.83 -21.67
N LEU A 74 -4.88 -5.67 -21.24
CA LEU A 74 -4.84 -5.30 -19.82
C LEU A 74 -6.02 -4.42 -19.45
N GLU A 75 -6.76 -4.81 -18.40
CA GLU A 75 -7.80 -3.98 -17.80
C GLU A 75 -7.23 -3.17 -16.62
N ARG A 76 -7.36 -1.84 -16.67
CA ARG A 76 -6.79 -0.90 -15.70
C ARG A 76 -7.82 -0.08 -14.94
N HIS A 77 -9.04 0.09 -15.47
CA HIS A 77 -10.13 0.82 -14.82
C HIS A 77 -11.51 0.34 -15.29
N LYS A 78 -12.55 0.69 -14.52
CA LYS A 78 -13.93 0.22 -14.74
C LYS A 78 -14.51 0.65 -16.09
N ALA A 79 -14.24 1.88 -16.54
CA ALA A 79 -14.80 2.42 -17.79
C ALA A 79 -14.27 1.71 -19.05
N GLN A 80 -13.12 1.04 -18.95
CA GLN A 80 -12.41 0.47 -20.09
C GLN A 80 -13.22 -0.58 -20.85
N LYS A 81 -14.13 -1.29 -20.17
CA LYS A 81 -14.99 -2.31 -20.82
C LYS A 81 -15.78 -1.75 -21.98
N ALA A 82 -16.44 -0.60 -21.79
CA ALA A 82 -17.27 0.00 -22.84
C ALA A 82 -16.42 0.49 -24.02
N GLU A 83 -15.27 1.11 -23.72
CA GLU A 83 -14.29 1.56 -24.70
C GLU A 83 -13.76 0.37 -25.53
N ASP A 84 -13.42 -0.74 -24.88
CA ASP A 84 -12.94 -1.95 -25.53
C ASP A 84 -14.03 -2.59 -26.41
N MET A 85 -15.30 -2.63 -25.97
CA MET A 85 -16.40 -3.18 -26.79
C MET A 85 -16.50 -2.47 -28.14
N GLN A 86 -16.39 -1.14 -28.13
CA GLN A 86 -16.46 -0.33 -29.35
C GLN A 86 -15.18 -0.46 -30.18
N LYS A 87 -14.02 -0.38 -29.53
CA LYS A 87 -12.70 -0.41 -30.19
C LYS A 87 -12.48 -1.71 -30.97
N TYR A 88 -12.84 -2.84 -30.38
CA TYR A 88 -12.63 -4.17 -30.99
C TYR A 88 -13.87 -4.70 -31.71
N GLU A 89 -14.93 -3.88 -31.85
CA GLU A 89 -16.21 -4.27 -32.46
C GLU A 89 -16.75 -5.60 -31.93
N VAL A 90 -16.75 -5.75 -30.61
CA VAL A 90 -17.07 -7.00 -29.91
C VAL A 90 -18.53 -7.40 -30.13
N ASP A 91 -18.77 -8.63 -30.58
CA ASP A 91 -20.12 -9.17 -30.75
C ASP A 91 -20.71 -9.72 -29.45
N ILE A 92 -19.87 -10.34 -28.59
CA ILE A 92 -20.30 -10.90 -27.29
C ILE A 92 -19.31 -10.56 -26.18
N PHE A 93 -19.82 -10.00 -25.08
CA PHE A 93 -19.14 -9.98 -23.79
C PHE A 93 -19.58 -11.18 -22.95
N ALA A 94 -18.66 -12.09 -22.67
CA ALA A 94 -18.91 -13.30 -21.90
C ALA A 94 -18.32 -13.20 -20.49
N ILE A 95 -19.11 -13.52 -19.45
CA ILE A 95 -18.65 -13.53 -18.05
C ILE A 95 -19.36 -14.60 -17.23
N GLY A 96 -18.88 -14.90 -16.02
CA GLY A 96 -19.50 -15.89 -15.14
C GLY A 96 -20.90 -15.47 -14.68
N ASP A 97 -21.75 -16.44 -14.44
CA ASP A 97 -23.12 -16.29 -13.91
C ASP A 97 -23.20 -15.72 -12.49
N ASP A 98 -22.08 -15.69 -11.76
CA ASP A 98 -21.95 -14.95 -10.49
C ASP A 98 -22.11 -13.43 -10.64
N TRP A 99 -22.17 -12.93 -11.88
CA TRP A 99 -22.34 -11.52 -12.21
C TRP A 99 -23.67 -11.19 -12.90
N VAL A 100 -24.64 -12.10 -12.93
CA VAL A 100 -25.94 -11.86 -13.57
C VAL A 100 -26.53 -10.53 -13.10
N GLY A 101 -26.89 -9.66 -14.07
CA GLY A 101 -27.41 -8.32 -13.84
C GLY A 101 -26.37 -7.21 -13.66
N ALA A 102 -25.14 -7.54 -13.28
CA ALA A 102 -24.12 -6.53 -12.96
C ALA A 102 -23.54 -5.81 -14.19
N PHE A 103 -23.62 -6.44 -15.35
CA PHE A 103 -23.03 -5.93 -16.60
C PHE A 103 -24.06 -5.67 -17.70
N ASP A 104 -25.35 -5.68 -17.38
CA ASP A 104 -26.41 -5.54 -18.36
C ASP A 104 -26.37 -4.19 -19.10
N TYR A 105 -25.78 -3.16 -18.48
CA TYR A 105 -25.51 -1.86 -19.12
C TYR A 105 -24.62 -1.97 -20.37
N LEU A 106 -23.83 -3.04 -20.51
CA LEU A 106 -23.02 -3.27 -21.70
C LEU A 106 -23.85 -3.75 -22.91
N ASN A 107 -25.13 -4.12 -22.73
CA ASN A 107 -26.03 -4.45 -23.84
C ASN A 107 -26.28 -3.26 -24.79
N GLU A 108 -25.96 -2.04 -24.37
CA GLU A 108 -25.92 -0.87 -25.25
C GLU A 108 -24.83 -0.94 -26.33
N TYR A 109 -23.75 -1.71 -26.08
CA TYR A 109 -22.57 -1.78 -26.93
C TYR A 109 -22.34 -3.17 -27.55
N THR A 110 -22.72 -4.26 -26.86
CA THR A 110 -22.45 -5.64 -27.27
C THR A 110 -23.45 -6.62 -26.63
N LYS A 111 -23.58 -7.86 -27.11
CA LYS A 111 -24.43 -8.85 -26.43
C LYS A 111 -23.75 -9.36 -25.16
N VAL A 112 -24.39 -9.24 -23.99
CA VAL A 112 -23.89 -9.82 -22.74
C VAL A 112 -24.35 -11.28 -22.59
N GLU A 113 -23.42 -12.19 -22.34
CA GLU A 113 -23.71 -13.59 -21.98
C GLU A 113 -23.09 -13.99 -20.64
N TYR A 114 -23.93 -14.59 -19.79
CA TYR A 114 -23.55 -15.15 -18.51
C TYR A 114 -23.35 -16.67 -18.64
N LEU A 115 -22.14 -17.14 -18.34
CA LEU A 115 -21.70 -18.51 -18.47
C LEU A 115 -21.68 -19.21 -17.11
N PRO A 116 -22.15 -20.46 -17.01
CA PRO A 116 -22.13 -21.18 -15.74
C PRO A 116 -20.72 -21.34 -15.20
N ARG A 117 -20.53 -21.20 -13.89
CA ARG A 117 -19.24 -21.49 -13.24
C ARG A 117 -18.95 -22.99 -13.11
N THR A 118 -17.68 -23.30 -12.85
CA THR A 118 -17.28 -24.66 -12.46
C THR A 118 -17.42 -24.76 -10.94
N GLU A 119 -18.30 -25.63 -10.45
CA GLU A 119 -18.53 -25.82 -9.01
C GLU A 119 -17.30 -26.40 -8.30
N GLY A 120 -17.11 -26.04 -7.03
CA GLY A 120 -16.11 -26.64 -6.15
C GLY A 120 -14.65 -26.21 -6.33
N ILE A 121 -14.34 -25.30 -7.26
CA ILE A 121 -12.95 -24.86 -7.51
C ILE A 121 -12.87 -23.33 -7.44
N SER A 122 -12.26 -22.82 -6.37
CA SER A 122 -12.00 -21.39 -6.19
C SER A 122 -10.53 -21.09 -5.97
N SER A 123 -10.05 -19.95 -6.48
CA SER A 123 -8.68 -19.48 -6.23
C SER A 123 -8.40 -19.32 -4.72
N THR A 124 -9.43 -19.11 -3.89
CA THR A 124 -9.31 -19.03 -2.42
C THR A 124 -8.88 -20.37 -1.80
N GLN A 125 -9.46 -21.49 -2.24
CA GLN A 125 -9.06 -22.82 -1.76
C GLN A 125 -7.64 -23.17 -2.20
N ILE A 126 -7.34 -22.96 -3.49
CA ILE A 126 -6.00 -23.20 -4.05
C ILE A 126 -4.94 -22.37 -3.30
N ARG A 127 -5.23 -21.10 -2.97
CA ARG A 127 -4.30 -20.26 -2.19
C ARG A 127 -4.05 -20.79 -0.78
N LYS A 128 -5.06 -21.34 -0.09
CA LYS A 128 -4.88 -21.95 1.24
C LYS A 128 -4.01 -23.21 1.16
N GLU A 129 -4.13 -23.96 0.08
CA GLU A 129 -3.32 -25.17 -0.16
C GLU A 129 -1.89 -24.83 -0.61
N THR A 130 -1.71 -23.75 -1.39
CA THR A 130 -0.42 -23.34 -1.95
C THR A 130 0.43 -22.54 -0.96
N PHE A 131 -0.18 -21.64 -0.18
CA PHE A 131 0.55 -20.72 0.69
C PHE A 131 0.36 -21.05 2.17
N SER A 132 1.46 -21.34 2.86
CA SER A 132 1.44 -21.51 4.31
C SER A 132 1.02 -20.22 5.01
N THR A 133 0.15 -20.34 6.01
CA THR A 133 -0.23 -19.21 6.89
C THR A 133 1.00 -18.60 7.57
N ILE A 134 1.12 -17.28 7.49
CA ILE A 134 2.12 -16.47 8.18
C ILE A 134 1.61 -16.21 9.61
N LYS A 135 2.22 -16.89 10.59
CA LYS A 135 2.02 -16.57 12.00
C LYS A 135 2.78 -15.28 12.33
N LEU A 136 2.06 -14.23 12.67
CA LEU A 136 2.60 -12.91 12.98
C LEU A 136 2.59 -12.69 14.50
N GLY A 137 3.70 -12.18 15.03
CA GLY A 137 3.78 -11.67 16.39
C GLY A 137 3.62 -10.15 16.43
N MET A 138 2.93 -9.64 17.43
CA MET A 138 2.75 -8.20 17.67
C MET A 138 3.74 -7.72 18.74
N VAL A 139 4.30 -6.53 18.58
CA VAL A 139 5.25 -5.93 19.52
C VAL A 139 4.78 -4.52 19.86
N GLY A 140 4.40 -4.31 21.12
CA GLY A 140 3.69 -3.12 21.59
C GLY A 140 2.21 -3.40 21.87
N LEU A 141 1.59 -2.54 22.67
CA LEU A 141 0.18 -2.61 23.09
C LEU A 141 -0.61 -1.35 22.70
N GLY A 142 -0.07 -0.57 21.76
CA GLY A 142 -0.62 0.74 21.37
C GLY A 142 -1.91 0.65 20.55
N LYS A 143 -2.53 1.81 20.32
CA LYS A 143 -3.74 1.93 19.48
C LYS A 143 -3.55 1.33 18.08
N ARG A 144 -2.38 1.52 17.46
CA ARG A 144 -2.11 0.98 16.11
C ARG A 144 -1.97 -0.52 16.13
N THR A 145 -1.41 -1.09 17.19
CA THR A 145 -1.39 -2.55 17.40
C THR A 145 -2.80 -3.12 17.36
N GLN A 146 -3.75 -2.52 18.07
CA GLN A 146 -5.16 -2.97 18.05
C GLN A 146 -5.78 -2.80 16.65
N ASP A 147 -5.63 -1.62 16.03
CA ASP A 147 -6.11 -1.38 14.65
C ASP A 147 -5.53 -2.41 13.67
N PHE A 148 -4.25 -2.78 13.82
CA PHE A 148 -3.59 -3.77 13.00
C PHE A 148 -4.22 -5.16 13.18
N ILE A 149 -4.45 -5.58 14.43
CA ILE A 149 -5.08 -6.87 14.74
C ILE A 149 -6.47 -6.95 14.09
N ASP A 150 -7.27 -5.90 14.25
CA ASP A 150 -8.62 -5.84 13.70
C ASP A 150 -8.67 -5.85 12.18
N GLU A 151 -7.64 -5.31 11.51
CA GLU A 151 -7.56 -5.30 10.05
C GLU A 151 -6.92 -6.58 9.50
N ALA A 152 -6.01 -7.21 10.24
CA ALA A 152 -5.30 -8.42 9.82
C ALA A 152 -6.24 -9.61 9.59
N LYS A 153 -7.38 -9.69 10.30
CA LYS A 153 -8.38 -10.76 10.12
C LYS A 153 -9.00 -10.80 8.72
N PHE A 154 -8.95 -9.68 7.99
CA PHE A 154 -9.47 -9.58 6.62
C PHE A 154 -8.41 -9.88 5.55
N VAL A 155 -7.16 -10.10 5.94
CA VAL A 155 -6.07 -10.42 5.02
C VAL A 155 -5.82 -11.92 5.02
N SER A 156 -5.89 -12.55 3.84
CA SER A 156 -5.68 -13.99 3.75
C SER A 156 -4.25 -14.36 4.12
N ASN A 157 -4.09 -15.57 4.66
CA ASN A 157 -2.78 -16.18 4.96
C ASN A 157 -1.92 -15.42 5.99
N ILE A 158 -2.51 -14.50 6.76
CA ILE A 158 -1.93 -13.96 8.00
C ILE A 158 -2.78 -14.43 9.18
N LYS A 159 -2.10 -14.80 10.27
CA LYS A 159 -2.73 -15.07 11.54
C LYS A 159 -1.93 -14.43 12.66
N ILE A 160 -2.55 -13.52 13.39
CA ILE A 160 -1.99 -13.02 14.64
C ILE A 160 -1.93 -14.18 15.63
N ASN A 161 -0.78 -14.38 16.25
CA ASN A 161 -0.57 -15.53 17.14
C ASN A 161 -0.28 -15.14 18.59
N ARG A 162 0.55 -14.12 18.78
CA ARG A 162 1.11 -13.74 20.07
C ARG A 162 1.49 -12.27 20.11
N ILE A 163 1.66 -11.73 21.30
CA ILE A 163 2.04 -10.34 21.55
C ILE A 163 3.22 -10.25 22.53
N TYR A 164 4.01 -9.19 22.40
CA TYR A 164 5.12 -8.87 23.31
C TYR A 164 5.05 -7.41 23.76
N SER A 165 5.35 -7.20 25.04
CA SER A 165 5.64 -5.92 25.70
C SER A 165 6.49 -6.24 26.94
N ASP A 166 7.25 -5.28 27.45
CA ASP A 166 8.00 -5.40 28.70
C ASP A 166 7.12 -5.32 29.97
N ASP A 167 5.82 -5.00 29.84
CA ASP A 167 4.86 -4.96 30.94
C ASP A 167 3.92 -6.18 30.93
N LEU A 168 4.21 -7.14 31.80
CA LEU A 168 3.41 -8.36 31.95
C LEU A 168 1.95 -8.08 32.36
N GLN A 169 1.70 -7.07 33.20
CA GLN A 169 0.34 -6.73 33.63
C GLN A 169 -0.46 -6.14 32.47
N ALA A 170 0.16 -5.24 31.69
CA ALA A 170 -0.45 -4.68 30.50
C ALA A 170 -0.73 -5.76 29.44
N ILE A 171 0.16 -6.75 29.27
CA ILE A 171 -0.09 -7.91 28.40
C ILE A 171 -1.32 -8.68 28.85
N GLN A 172 -1.44 -8.98 30.15
CA GLN A 172 -2.58 -9.71 30.69
C GLN A 172 -3.89 -8.95 30.47
N ALA A 173 -3.88 -7.64 30.71
CA ALA A 173 -5.04 -6.79 30.43
C ALA A 173 -5.42 -6.79 28.95
N PHE A 174 -4.44 -6.61 28.05
CA PHE A 174 -4.67 -6.58 26.61
C PHE A 174 -5.18 -7.91 26.05
N THR A 175 -4.63 -9.03 26.52
CA THR A 175 -4.99 -10.37 26.03
C THR A 175 -6.31 -10.89 26.59
N LYS A 176 -6.74 -10.42 27.77
CA LYS A 176 -8.02 -10.81 28.38
C LYS A 176 -9.21 -10.49 27.48
N ASP A 177 -9.17 -9.35 26.80
CA ASP A 177 -10.27 -8.84 25.98
C ASP A 177 -10.06 -9.09 24.47
N ASN A 178 -8.95 -9.72 24.08
CA ASN A 178 -8.58 -9.93 22.67
C ASN A 178 -8.55 -11.41 22.30
N GLU A 179 -9.69 -11.93 21.81
CA GLU A 179 -9.83 -13.32 21.38
C GLU A 179 -8.88 -13.74 20.23
N GLN A 180 -8.28 -12.77 19.53
CA GLN A 180 -7.38 -13.05 18.40
C GLN A 180 -5.96 -13.39 18.85
N ILE A 181 -5.55 -12.98 20.06
CA ILE A 181 -4.21 -13.23 20.59
C ILE A 181 -4.28 -14.29 21.68
N ARG A 182 -3.55 -15.40 21.47
CA ARG A 182 -3.58 -16.53 22.39
C ARG A 182 -2.49 -16.52 23.45
N TYR A 183 -1.39 -15.81 23.19
CA TYR A 183 -0.18 -15.88 24.00
C TYR A 183 0.45 -14.50 24.16
N GLY A 184 0.84 -14.17 25.39
CA GLY A 184 1.62 -12.98 25.72
C GLY A 184 3.02 -13.36 26.18
N HIS A 185 4.01 -12.50 25.90
CA HIS A 185 5.40 -12.69 26.29
C HIS A 185 5.98 -11.36 26.81
N ASP A 186 6.67 -11.41 27.94
CA ASP A 186 7.46 -10.30 28.50
C ASP A 186 8.96 -10.42 28.22
N ASN A 187 9.40 -11.57 27.69
CA ASN A 187 10.74 -11.79 27.18
C ASN A 187 10.76 -11.83 25.64
N PHE A 188 11.53 -10.93 25.03
CA PHE A 188 11.56 -10.80 23.57
C PHE A 188 12.25 -11.99 22.88
N ASP A 189 13.28 -12.57 23.49
CA ASP A 189 14.00 -13.69 22.90
C ASP A 189 13.13 -14.96 22.92
N GLU A 190 12.39 -15.19 24.01
CA GLU A 190 11.36 -16.25 24.08
C GLU A 190 10.19 -16.01 23.12
N PHE A 191 9.78 -14.76 22.91
CA PHE A 191 8.77 -14.41 21.90
C PHE A 191 9.23 -14.75 20.47
N LEU A 192 10.51 -14.51 20.17
CA LEU A 192 11.11 -14.83 18.88
C LEU A 192 11.37 -16.33 18.70
N ASP A 193 11.69 -17.06 19.76
CA ASP A 193 11.91 -18.51 19.74
C ASP A 193 10.60 -19.32 19.70
N THR A 194 9.76 -18.97 18.72
CA THR A 194 8.43 -19.51 18.55
C THR A 194 8.15 -19.73 17.07
N SER A 195 7.01 -20.36 16.78
CA SER A 195 6.57 -20.61 15.40
C SER A 195 6.17 -19.37 14.59
N ILE A 196 6.30 -18.15 15.14
CA ILE A 196 6.07 -16.93 14.35
C ILE A 196 7.10 -16.82 13.24
N LYS A 197 6.64 -16.35 12.07
CA LYS A 197 7.48 -16.10 10.88
C LYS A 197 7.82 -14.62 10.73
N ALA A 198 7.01 -13.74 11.29
CA ALA A 198 7.13 -12.31 11.14
C ALA A 198 6.75 -11.57 12.44
N VAL A 199 7.15 -10.31 12.55
CA VAL A 199 6.79 -9.40 13.63
C VAL A 199 6.29 -8.06 13.08
N TYR A 200 5.30 -7.47 13.76
CA TYR A 200 4.89 -6.07 13.61
C TYR A 200 5.28 -5.27 14.86
N LEU A 201 6.00 -4.17 14.69
CA LEU A 201 6.47 -3.30 15.79
C LEU A 201 5.74 -1.96 15.79
N ASP A 202 5.05 -1.68 16.89
CA ASP A 202 4.39 -0.42 17.25
C ASP A 202 4.78 -0.06 18.69
N ILE A 203 6.04 0.37 18.87
CA ILE A 203 6.64 0.73 20.14
C ILE A 203 7.38 2.06 19.99
N HIS A 204 7.93 2.59 21.09
CA HIS A 204 8.73 3.81 21.03
C HIS A 204 9.93 3.66 20.08
N SER A 205 10.19 4.68 19.26
CA SER A 205 11.17 4.62 18.17
C SER A 205 12.62 4.33 18.60
N ASN A 206 12.96 4.64 19.86
CA ASN A 206 14.26 4.30 20.46
C ASN A 206 14.51 2.78 20.54
N GLU A 207 13.47 1.95 20.67
CA GLU A 207 13.62 0.50 20.76
C GLU A 207 13.68 -0.17 19.37
N HIS A 208 13.31 0.54 18.30
CA HIS A 208 13.20 -0.03 16.95
C HIS A 208 14.49 -0.70 16.50
N TYR A 209 15.64 -0.03 16.58
CA TYR A 209 16.90 -0.58 16.10
C TYR A 209 17.24 -1.92 16.76
N LYS A 210 17.16 -1.97 18.10
CA LYS A 210 17.47 -3.17 18.90
C LYS A 210 16.52 -4.32 18.57
N LEU A 211 15.21 -4.07 18.55
CA LEU A 211 14.20 -5.10 18.35
C LEU A 211 14.15 -5.60 16.90
N ILE A 212 14.25 -4.71 15.91
CA ILE A 212 14.35 -5.09 14.49
C ILE A 212 15.59 -5.96 14.28
N LYS A 213 16.76 -5.55 14.80
CA LYS A 213 18.01 -6.30 14.66
C LYS A 213 17.91 -7.70 15.26
N LYS A 214 17.33 -7.83 16.47
CA LYS A 214 17.07 -9.14 17.10
C LYS A 214 16.13 -10.01 16.27
N ALA A 215 15.00 -9.46 15.83
CA ALA A 215 14.02 -10.19 15.02
C ALA A 215 14.60 -10.69 13.69
N LEU A 216 15.37 -9.86 12.98
CA LEU A 216 16.04 -10.25 11.75
C LEU A 216 17.06 -11.37 11.98
N LYS A 217 17.88 -11.29 13.03
CA LYS A 217 18.84 -12.35 13.41
C LYS A 217 18.16 -13.66 13.79
N ALA A 218 16.98 -13.60 14.41
CA ALA A 218 16.14 -14.76 14.68
C ALA A 218 15.40 -15.28 13.42
N GLY A 219 15.72 -14.76 12.23
CA GLY A 219 15.15 -15.20 10.97
C GLY A 219 13.71 -14.76 10.75
N LYS A 220 13.22 -13.72 11.42
CA LYS A 220 11.85 -13.21 11.27
C LYS A 220 11.78 -12.08 10.23
N HIS A 221 10.67 -12.01 9.51
CA HIS A 221 10.33 -10.83 8.69
C HIS A 221 9.81 -9.71 9.60
N VAL A 222 10.04 -8.45 9.24
CA VAL A 222 9.76 -7.30 10.09
C VAL A 222 8.96 -6.23 9.34
N LEU A 223 7.83 -5.83 9.92
CA LEU A 223 7.07 -4.63 9.58
C LEU A 223 7.14 -3.70 10.80
N CYS A 224 7.60 -2.46 10.65
CA CYS A 224 7.84 -1.58 11.80
C CYS A 224 7.26 -0.20 11.54
N GLU A 225 6.59 0.39 12.52
CA GLU A 225 6.20 1.80 12.50
C GLU A 225 7.41 2.70 12.20
N ASN A 226 7.13 3.85 11.58
CA ASN A 226 8.16 4.83 11.26
C ASN A 226 8.58 5.60 12.51
N PRO A 227 9.86 6.00 12.66
CA PRO A 227 11.02 5.72 11.79
C PRO A 227 11.62 4.32 12.03
N LEU A 228 12.31 3.74 11.04
CA LEU A 228 12.98 2.44 11.25
C LEU A 228 14.19 2.51 12.21
N ALA A 229 14.78 3.69 12.34
CA ALA A 229 16.01 3.95 13.08
C ALA A 229 16.14 5.45 13.32
N ILE A 230 16.79 5.83 14.41
CA ILE A 230 16.97 7.24 14.80
C ILE A 230 18.39 7.74 14.55
N GLU A 231 19.30 6.86 14.15
CA GLU A 231 20.67 7.19 13.74
C GLU A 231 21.00 6.66 12.32
N LYS A 232 21.90 7.35 11.61
CA LYS A 232 22.27 6.98 10.23
C LYS A 232 22.92 5.60 10.11
N HIS A 233 23.78 5.24 11.06
CA HIS A 233 24.49 3.97 11.04
C HIS A 233 23.55 2.78 11.31
N GLU A 234 22.57 2.95 12.21
CA GLU A 234 21.52 1.98 12.52
C GLU A 234 20.71 1.63 11.27
N LEU A 235 20.19 2.64 10.56
CA LEU A 235 19.38 2.44 9.35
C LEU A 235 20.14 1.64 8.28
N LYS A 236 21.42 1.98 8.07
CA LYS A 236 22.27 1.28 7.11
C LYS A 236 22.51 -0.18 7.52
N GLU A 237 22.73 -0.41 8.80
CA GLU A 237 22.93 -1.77 9.34
C GLU A 237 21.66 -2.61 9.20
N LEU A 238 20.49 -2.11 9.59
CA LEU A 238 19.22 -2.85 9.52
C LEU A 238 18.89 -3.28 8.09
N LEU A 239 19.03 -2.38 7.12
CA LEU A 239 18.79 -2.70 5.71
C LEU A 239 19.81 -3.72 5.15
N SER A 240 21.07 -3.62 5.59
CA SER A 240 22.12 -4.57 5.22
C SER A 240 21.86 -5.95 5.83
N LEU A 241 21.43 -5.99 7.09
CA LEU A 241 21.09 -7.21 7.81
C LEU A 241 19.87 -7.89 7.19
N ALA A 242 18.79 -7.16 6.90
CA ALA A 242 17.61 -7.70 6.22
C ALA A 242 17.98 -8.31 4.86
N LYS A 243 18.92 -7.68 4.14
CA LYS A 243 19.47 -8.22 2.89
C LYS A 243 20.26 -9.52 3.12
N LYS A 244 21.12 -9.56 4.13
CA LYS A 244 21.94 -10.73 4.49
C LYS A 244 21.09 -11.92 4.90
N GLU A 245 20.14 -11.70 5.82
CA GLU A 245 19.24 -12.75 6.35
C GLU A 245 18.13 -13.16 5.38
N LYS A 246 18.08 -12.52 4.20
CA LYS A 246 17.03 -12.69 3.18
C LYS A 246 15.61 -12.49 3.75
N LYS A 247 15.45 -11.53 4.66
CA LYS A 247 14.17 -11.19 5.28
C LYS A 247 13.58 -9.91 4.70
N VAL A 248 12.27 -9.78 4.84
CA VAL A 248 11.54 -8.56 4.50
C VAL A 248 11.70 -7.62 5.70
N LEU A 249 12.14 -6.40 5.44
CA LEU A 249 12.08 -5.28 6.38
C LEU A 249 11.30 -4.17 5.66
N LEU A 250 10.18 -3.74 6.24
CA LEU A 250 9.31 -2.74 5.65
C LEU A 250 8.88 -1.73 6.72
N THR A 251 8.85 -0.44 6.37
CA THR A 251 8.25 0.60 7.20
C THR A 251 6.73 0.59 7.05
N ALA A 252 6.01 0.68 8.16
CA ALA A 252 4.56 0.73 8.22
C ALA A 252 4.05 2.15 7.87
N LEU A 253 4.14 2.51 6.59
CA LEU A 253 3.59 3.76 6.04
C LEU A 253 2.40 3.44 5.14
N LYS A 254 1.21 3.29 5.74
CA LYS A 254 0.01 2.80 5.06
C LYS A 254 -0.33 3.56 3.78
N THR A 255 -0.06 4.87 3.75
CA THR A 255 -0.31 5.76 2.60
C THR A 255 0.31 5.23 1.31
N ALA A 256 1.53 4.69 1.38
CA ALA A 256 2.25 4.15 0.23
C ALA A 256 1.54 2.96 -0.43
N PHE A 257 0.66 2.28 0.30
CA PHE A 257 0.00 1.05 -0.15
C PHE A 257 -1.43 1.25 -0.64
N LEU A 258 -2.00 2.44 -0.45
CA LEU A 258 -3.36 2.76 -0.83
C LEU A 258 -3.54 2.74 -2.37
N PRO A 259 -4.66 2.20 -2.89
CA PRO A 259 -4.92 2.17 -4.33
C PRO A 259 -4.94 3.55 -4.98
N ALA A 260 -5.63 4.52 -4.36
CA ALA A 260 -5.70 5.89 -4.89
C ALA A 260 -4.32 6.55 -4.93
N PHE A 261 -3.47 6.32 -3.92
CA PHE A 261 -2.10 6.83 -3.91
C PHE A 261 -1.24 6.18 -5.02
N SER A 262 -1.45 4.90 -5.31
CA SER A 262 -0.76 4.23 -6.43
C SER A 262 -1.23 4.78 -7.79
N GLN A 263 -2.53 5.07 -7.94
CA GLN A 263 -3.04 5.70 -9.17
C GLN A 263 -2.54 7.15 -9.31
N LEU A 264 -2.52 7.92 -8.22
CA LEU A 264 -1.97 9.27 -8.19
C LEU A 264 -0.56 9.31 -8.79
N LEU A 265 0.33 8.40 -8.35
CA LEU A 265 1.69 8.33 -8.88
C LEU A 265 1.69 7.99 -10.38
N LYS A 266 0.80 7.12 -10.87
CA LYS A 266 0.66 6.83 -12.30
C LYS A 266 0.22 8.05 -13.12
N GLU A 267 -0.70 8.87 -12.60
CA GLU A 267 -1.12 10.12 -13.27
C GLU A 267 0.03 11.13 -13.37
N ILE A 268 0.88 11.19 -12.33
CA ILE A 268 2.07 12.04 -12.36
C ILE A 268 3.08 11.51 -13.38
N GLU A 269 3.33 10.19 -13.38
CA GLU A 269 4.25 9.53 -14.30
C GLU A 269 3.79 9.62 -15.77
N SER A 270 2.48 9.71 -16.04
CA SER A 270 1.95 9.92 -17.40
C SER A 270 2.29 11.31 -17.97
N GLY A 271 2.72 12.25 -17.11
CA GLY A 271 3.06 13.62 -17.48
C GLY A 271 1.83 14.50 -17.72
N VAL A 272 0.65 14.11 -17.21
CA VAL A 272 -0.60 14.85 -17.47
C VAL A 272 -0.54 16.30 -17.01
N ILE A 273 0.10 16.57 -15.86
CA ILE A 273 0.30 17.93 -15.32
C ILE A 273 1.60 18.60 -15.81
N GLY A 274 2.32 18.00 -16.77
CA GLY A 274 3.61 18.51 -17.26
C GLY A 274 4.76 18.25 -16.29
N GLU A 275 5.74 19.15 -16.27
CA GLU A 275 6.89 19.04 -15.36
C GLU A 275 6.48 19.49 -13.96
N VAL A 276 6.66 18.64 -12.95
CA VAL A 276 6.35 18.98 -11.56
C VAL A 276 7.34 20.01 -11.02
N ARG A 277 6.83 21.11 -10.46
CA ARG A 277 7.61 22.23 -9.91
C ARG A 277 7.54 22.32 -8.39
N GLU A 278 6.42 21.90 -7.80
CA GLU A 278 6.24 21.93 -6.35
C GLU A 278 5.40 20.75 -5.87
N VAL A 279 5.74 20.20 -4.70
CA VAL A 279 4.90 19.26 -3.95
C VAL A 279 4.72 19.81 -2.55
N ARG A 280 3.48 20.10 -2.17
CA ARG A 280 3.10 20.52 -0.81
C ARG A 280 2.28 19.45 -0.13
N ALA A 281 2.58 19.15 1.13
CA ALA A 281 1.84 18.18 1.91
C ALA A 281 1.79 18.59 3.39
N THR A 282 0.58 18.63 3.94
CA THR A 282 0.34 19.04 5.32
C THR A 282 -0.15 17.86 6.15
N ARG A 283 0.52 17.59 7.28
CA ARG A 283 0.09 16.59 8.27
C ARG A 283 0.08 17.21 9.65
N THR A 284 -1.10 17.60 10.14
CA THR A 284 -1.25 18.10 11.50
C THR A 284 -2.36 17.43 12.28
N ALA A 285 -2.20 17.38 13.60
CA ALA A 285 -3.20 16.90 14.55
C ALA A 285 -3.13 17.74 15.83
N LEU A 286 -4.21 17.72 16.62
CA LEU A 286 -4.23 18.23 17.99
C LEU A 286 -4.14 16.99 18.89
N LEU A 287 -2.92 16.57 19.23
CA LEU A 287 -2.71 15.27 19.90
C LEU A 287 -3.32 15.23 21.30
N LYS A 288 -3.34 16.37 22.01
CA LYS A 288 -3.99 16.51 23.32
C LYS A 288 -5.50 16.29 23.25
N GLU A 289 -6.16 16.80 22.23
CA GLU A 289 -7.61 16.58 22.01
C GLU A 289 -7.96 15.15 21.56
N LEU A 290 -6.94 14.39 21.13
CA LEU A 290 -7.08 12.99 20.74
C LEU A 290 -6.63 12.04 21.86
N ASP A 291 -6.44 12.56 23.07
CA ASP A 291 -6.05 11.82 24.28
C ASP A 291 -4.76 11.00 24.12
N TYR A 292 -3.81 11.50 23.32
CA TYR A 292 -2.49 10.86 23.25
C TYR A 292 -1.69 11.11 24.54
N PRO A 293 -0.96 10.10 25.05
CA PRO A 293 -0.10 10.26 26.22
C PRO A 293 0.95 11.36 26.02
N GLN A 294 1.31 12.06 27.10
CA GLN A 294 2.31 13.12 27.08
C GLN A 294 3.66 12.64 26.54
N GLU A 295 4.10 11.43 26.94
CA GLU A 295 5.33 10.78 26.41
C GLU A 295 5.30 10.61 24.88
N TYR A 296 4.13 10.37 24.30
CA TYR A 296 3.98 10.28 22.84
C TYR A 296 4.12 11.65 22.19
N ILE A 297 3.53 12.70 22.79
CA ILE A 297 3.58 14.08 22.30
C ILE A 297 5.03 14.61 22.34
N GLU A 298 5.77 14.29 23.40
CA GLU A 298 7.16 14.72 23.60
C GLU A 298 8.16 14.16 22.58
N GLN A 299 7.74 13.21 21.73
CA GLN A 299 8.56 12.79 20.58
C GLN A 299 8.69 13.88 19.51
N GLY A 300 7.82 14.90 19.50
CA GLY A 300 7.86 16.02 18.57
C GLY A 300 7.20 15.77 17.21
N ALA A 301 6.72 16.84 16.59
CA ALA A 301 5.96 16.81 15.34
C ALA A 301 6.78 16.19 14.19
N THR A 302 8.07 16.48 14.14
CA THR A 302 8.96 15.98 13.10
C THR A 302 9.16 14.47 13.23
N SER A 303 9.42 13.96 14.44
CA SER A 303 9.54 12.51 14.66
C SER A 303 8.25 11.76 14.31
N ILE A 304 7.11 12.32 14.73
CA ILE A 304 5.80 11.68 14.63
C ILE A 304 5.25 11.73 13.19
N PHE A 305 5.38 12.86 12.49
CA PHE A 305 4.65 13.10 11.23
C PHE A 305 5.50 13.33 9.99
N SER A 306 6.80 13.64 10.07
CA SER A 306 7.61 14.02 8.88
C SER A 306 7.58 12.97 7.78
N SER A 307 7.48 11.69 8.12
CA SER A 307 7.47 10.60 7.16
C SER A 307 6.30 10.63 6.17
N TYR A 308 5.17 11.25 6.55
CA TYR A 308 4.04 11.42 5.65
C TYR A 308 4.38 12.38 4.50
N PRO A 309 4.62 13.69 4.70
CA PRO A 309 4.96 14.59 3.61
C PRO A 309 6.23 14.14 2.87
N SER A 310 7.23 13.57 3.57
CA SER A 310 8.43 13.03 2.92
C SER A 310 8.11 11.88 1.95
N LEU A 311 7.12 11.02 2.25
CA LEU A 311 6.69 9.97 1.33
C LEU A 311 6.22 10.57 0.00
N LEU A 312 5.34 11.58 0.02
CA LEU A 312 4.82 12.16 -1.22
C LEU A 312 5.91 12.95 -1.97
N ILE A 313 6.66 13.79 -1.25
CA ILE A 313 7.71 14.64 -1.83
C ILE A 313 8.79 13.80 -2.51
N GLU A 314 9.38 12.83 -1.81
CA GLU A 314 10.50 12.03 -2.34
C GLU A 314 10.03 11.07 -3.45
N LYS A 315 8.77 10.60 -3.41
CA LYS A 315 8.19 9.78 -4.49
C LYS A 315 8.01 10.57 -5.79
N VAL A 316 7.59 11.83 -5.69
CA VAL A 316 7.24 12.65 -6.86
C VAL A 316 8.45 13.40 -7.41
N LEU A 317 9.27 13.98 -6.54
CA LEU A 317 10.42 14.81 -6.95
C LEU A 317 11.74 14.02 -7.04
N GLY A 318 11.76 12.81 -6.48
CA GLY A 318 12.95 11.97 -6.39
C GLY A 318 13.90 12.43 -5.29
N LYS A 319 15.20 12.17 -5.48
CA LYS A 319 16.23 12.44 -4.47
C LYS A 319 16.43 13.95 -4.28
N ARG A 320 16.24 14.43 -3.05
CA ARG A 320 16.59 15.81 -2.65
C ARG A 320 18.08 16.12 -2.73
N LYS A 321 18.39 17.39 -3.00
CA LYS A 321 19.73 18.00 -2.97
C LYS A 321 19.99 18.78 -1.69
N GLU A 322 18.98 19.50 -1.21
CA GLU A 322 19.05 20.37 -0.03
C GLU A 322 17.80 20.15 0.82
N ILE A 323 17.93 20.39 2.12
CA ILE A 323 16.83 20.38 3.09
C ILE A 323 17.05 21.51 4.10
N GLN A 324 15.97 22.18 4.47
CA GLN A 324 15.92 23.21 5.51
C GLN A 324 14.70 22.96 6.39
N PHE A 325 14.84 23.29 7.67
CA PHE A 325 13.82 23.14 8.68
C PHE A 325 13.50 24.51 9.27
N PHE A 326 12.23 24.76 9.54
CA PHE A 326 11.76 25.93 10.27
C PHE A 326 10.81 25.43 11.35
N ASP A 327 11.39 24.97 12.44
CA ASP A 327 10.75 24.40 13.61
C ASP A 327 10.23 25.49 14.57
N GLN A 328 9.16 25.13 15.28
CA GLN A 328 8.71 25.83 16.47
C GLN A 328 8.82 24.83 17.62
N CYS A 329 9.72 25.09 18.55
CA CYS A 329 9.96 24.24 19.70
C CYS A 329 9.25 24.78 20.94
N ASN A 330 8.69 23.86 21.72
CA ASN A 330 8.46 24.06 23.14
C ASN A 330 9.76 23.70 23.90
N GLU A 331 9.75 23.71 25.24
CA GLU A 331 10.97 23.49 26.04
C GLU A 331 11.74 22.19 25.70
N ASN A 332 11.05 21.12 25.26
CA ASN A 332 11.65 19.78 25.11
C ASN A 332 11.47 19.13 23.72
N TYR A 333 10.64 19.69 22.83
CA TYR A 333 10.32 19.06 21.53
C TYR A 333 9.73 20.08 20.54
N ASP A 334 9.75 19.74 19.25
CA ASP A 334 9.12 20.56 18.21
C ASP A 334 7.60 20.37 18.17
N SER A 335 6.83 21.44 18.39
CA SER A 335 5.37 21.42 18.31
C SER A 335 4.87 21.53 16.86
N SER A 336 5.68 22.17 15.99
CA SER A 336 5.48 22.21 14.55
C SER A 336 6.80 22.40 13.78
N ASN A 337 6.80 22.03 12.49
CA ASN A 337 7.95 22.21 11.61
C ASN A 337 7.50 22.40 10.15
N LEU A 338 8.17 23.32 9.45
CA LEU A 338 8.11 23.46 7.99
C LEU A 338 9.40 22.89 7.39
N ILE A 339 9.25 21.81 6.63
CA ILE A 339 10.35 21.09 5.97
C ILE A 339 10.38 21.52 4.50
N VAL A 340 11.44 22.22 4.10
CA VAL A 340 11.63 22.66 2.71
C VAL A 340 12.77 21.88 2.08
N THR A 341 12.53 21.28 0.92
CA THR A 341 13.53 20.49 0.19
C THR A 341 13.67 20.99 -1.23
N ARG A 342 14.91 21.01 -1.74
CA ARG A 342 15.20 21.31 -3.16
C ARG A 342 15.59 20.03 -3.87
N HIS A 343 15.02 19.80 -5.05
CA HIS A 343 15.21 18.60 -5.86
C HIS A 343 15.85 18.91 -7.22
N LYS A 344 15.87 17.93 -8.12
CA LYS A 344 16.29 18.13 -9.50
C LYS A 344 15.43 19.24 -10.17
N ASN A 345 16.01 19.96 -11.12
CA ASN A 345 15.36 21.08 -11.84
C ASN A 345 14.82 22.21 -10.93
N ASN A 346 15.38 22.36 -9.73
CA ASN A 346 14.93 23.33 -8.71
C ASN A 346 13.47 23.13 -8.27
N ALA A 347 12.89 21.95 -8.46
CA ALA A 347 11.59 21.63 -7.90
C ALA A 347 11.63 21.66 -6.37
N LEU A 348 10.55 22.15 -5.74
CA LEU A 348 10.46 22.36 -4.30
C LEU A 348 9.52 21.36 -3.65
N GLY A 349 9.96 20.74 -2.56
CA GLY A 349 9.08 19.98 -1.67
C GLY A 349 8.83 20.77 -0.38
N VAL A 350 7.57 20.93 0.01
CA VAL A 350 7.17 21.65 1.22
C VAL A 350 6.31 20.74 2.09
N GLY A 351 6.87 20.26 3.19
CA GLY A 351 6.17 19.47 4.19
C GLY A 351 5.82 20.32 5.40
N ARG A 352 4.56 20.33 5.84
CA ARG A 352 4.17 20.97 7.10
C ARG A 352 3.70 19.91 8.09
N VAL A 353 4.33 19.87 9.26
CA VAL A 353 3.95 18.98 10.36
C VAL A 353 3.66 19.75 11.63
N ALA A 354 2.67 19.33 12.41
CA ALA A 354 2.37 19.91 13.72
C ALA A 354 1.53 18.96 14.58
N ILE A 355 1.73 19.03 15.90
CA ILE A 355 1.03 18.19 16.89
C ILE A 355 0.17 18.97 17.89
N GLU A 356 0.29 20.30 17.87
CA GLU A 356 -0.51 21.22 18.70
C GLU A 356 -1.17 22.34 17.88
N THR A 357 -1.00 22.33 16.55
CA THR A 357 -1.61 23.32 15.64
C THR A 357 -2.38 22.61 14.55
N LYS A 358 -3.67 22.93 14.39
CA LYS A 358 -4.48 22.37 13.31
C LYS A 358 -4.41 23.22 12.04
N SER A 359 -4.31 22.54 10.90
CA SER A 359 -4.39 23.11 9.57
C SER A 359 -5.10 22.12 8.65
N GLU A 360 -5.45 22.56 7.44
CA GLU A 360 -5.99 21.69 6.40
C GLU A 360 -4.99 20.58 6.11
N GLY A 361 -5.48 19.34 6.12
CA GLY A 361 -4.64 18.15 6.00
C GLY A 361 -4.49 17.69 4.56
N ASP A 362 -4.31 18.63 3.62
CA ASP A 362 -4.31 18.42 2.18
C ASP A 362 -2.89 18.24 1.60
N ALA A 363 -2.85 17.91 0.32
CA ALA A 363 -1.64 17.95 -0.48
C ALA A 363 -1.91 18.46 -1.90
N VAL A 364 -0.93 19.18 -2.46
CA VAL A 364 -0.97 19.75 -3.81
C VAL A 364 0.32 19.40 -4.54
N ILE A 365 0.20 18.86 -5.75
CA ILE A 365 1.31 18.67 -6.69
C ILE A 365 1.13 19.63 -7.86
N SER A 366 2.00 20.62 -7.98
CA SER A 366 1.92 21.68 -9.00
C SER A 366 2.84 21.35 -10.17
N GLY A 367 2.30 21.33 -11.38
CA GLY A 367 3.05 21.12 -12.62
C GLY A 367 2.89 22.26 -13.63
N THR A 368 3.62 22.20 -14.73
CA THR A 368 3.61 23.26 -15.76
C THR A 368 2.34 23.31 -16.62
N LYS A 369 1.49 22.28 -16.59
CA LYS A 369 0.24 22.22 -17.37
C LYS A 369 -1.02 22.20 -16.52
N GLY A 370 -0.90 21.91 -15.23
CA GLY A 370 -2.02 21.71 -14.31
C GLY A 370 -1.51 21.32 -12.93
N TYR A 371 -2.42 20.88 -12.07
CA TYR A 371 -2.07 20.46 -10.71
C TYR A 371 -2.94 19.30 -10.25
N ILE A 372 -2.44 18.56 -9.27
CA ILE A 372 -3.22 17.54 -8.57
C ILE A 372 -3.50 18.01 -7.15
N TYR A 373 -4.77 18.01 -6.77
CA TYR A 373 -5.23 18.33 -5.42
C TYR A 373 -5.72 17.07 -4.71
N ILE A 374 -5.25 16.85 -3.48
CA ILE A 374 -5.64 15.73 -2.62
C ILE A 374 -6.27 16.33 -1.36
N PRO A 375 -7.59 16.19 -1.16
CA PRO A 375 -8.26 16.74 0.00
C PRO A 375 -7.84 16.02 1.29
N SER A 376 -8.09 16.69 2.41
CA SER A 376 -7.84 16.13 3.73
C SER A 376 -8.76 14.97 4.08
N PRO A 377 -8.26 13.95 4.82
CA PRO A 377 -6.85 13.73 5.16
C PRO A 377 -6.07 13.09 3.99
N TRP A 378 -5.08 13.79 3.43
CA TRP A 378 -4.41 13.35 2.20
C TRP A 378 -3.64 12.03 2.38
N TRP A 379 -3.12 11.78 3.59
CA TRP A 379 -2.41 10.53 3.94
C TRP A 379 -3.34 9.31 3.98
N TRP A 380 -4.65 9.52 3.91
CA TRP A 380 -5.66 8.49 3.73
C TRP A 380 -6.36 8.67 2.37
N THR A 381 -5.55 8.81 1.31
CA THR A 381 -5.98 9.12 -0.06
C THR A 381 -7.10 8.17 -0.52
N LYS A 382 -8.30 8.72 -0.72
CA LYS A 382 -9.47 8.09 -1.33
C LYS A 382 -9.80 8.74 -2.67
N THR A 383 -9.72 10.06 -2.67
CA THR A 383 -10.08 10.92 -3.80
C THR A 383 -8.92 11.86 -4.11
N PHE A 384 -8.72 12.16 -5.37
CA PHE A 384 -7.88 13.27 -5.81
C PHE A 384 -8.39 13.84 -7.14
N TYR A 385 -8.05 15.10 -7.39
CA TYR A 385 -8.52 15.88 -8.52
C TYR A 385 -7.34 16.22 -9.40
N VAL A 386 -7.40 15.88 -10.69
CA VAL A 386 -6.47 16.39 -11.70
C VAL A 386 -7.13 17.61 -12.33
N ARG A 387 -6.50 18.77 -12.18
CA ARG A 387 -7.08 20.07 -12.56
C ARG A 387 -6.19 20.83 -13.53
N PHE A 388 -6.85 21.56 -14.42
CA PHE A 388 -6.23 22.39 -15.44
C PHE A 388 -6.89 23.77 -15.44
N GLU A 389 -6.31 24.72 -16.17
CA GLU A 389 -6.91 26.04 -16.39
C GLU A 389 -8.29 25.92 -17.06
N ASP A 390 -8.39 25.02 -18.04
CA ASP A 390 -9.64 24.64 -18.68
C ASP A 390 -10.34 23.57 -17.83
N GLU A 391 -11.36 23.97 -17.08
CA GLU A 391 -12.09 23.10 -16.16
C GLU A 391 -12.72 21.89 -16.86
N HIS A 392 -13.06 21.98 -18.16
CA HIS A 392 -13.63 20.87 -18.92
C HIS A 392 -12.66 19.70 -19.13
N LYS A 393 -11.35 19.94 -18.95
CA LYS A 393 -10.32 18.88 -18.99
C LYS A 393 -10.08 18.25 -17.62
N SER A 394 -10.64 18.81 -16.55
CA SER A 394 -10.40 18.34 -15.19
C SER A 394 -11.20 17.06 -14.91
N TYR A 395 -10.61 16.16 -14.14
CA TYR A 395 -11.23 14.89 -13.81
C TYR A 395 -10.86 14.45 -12.39
N THR A 396 -11.65 13.53 -11.84
CA THR A 396 -11.55 13.09 -10.45
C THR A 396 -11.43 11.58 -10.39
N PHE A 397 -10.55 11.11 -9.51
CA PHE A 397 -10.52 9.71 -9.12
C PHE A 397 -11.15 9.55 -7.75
N ASN A 398 -11.98 8.51 -7.59
CA ASN A 398 -12.58 8.15 -6.32
C ASN A 398 -12.46 6.63 -6.11
N TYR A 399 -11.83 6.25 -5.01
CA TYR A 399 -11.58 4.88 -4.63
C TYR A 399 -12.27 4.56 -3.31
N ALA A 400 -12.97 3.43 -3.26
CA ALA A 400 -13.39 2.84 -2.00
C ALA A 400 -12.15 2.33 -1.24
N LEU A 401 -12.09 2.62 0.06
CA LEU A 401 -11.08 2.03 0.95
C LEU A 401 -11.72 1.00 1.85
N GLU A 402 -11.07 -0.15 1.92
CA GLU A 402 -11.41 -1.23 2.83
C GLU A 402 -10.85 -0.93 4.22
N GLY A 403 -11.75 -0.89 5.22
CA GLY A 403 -11.39 -0.61 6.62
C GLY A 403 -10.61 0.70 6.80
N THR A 404 -9.58 0.67 7.62
CA THR A 404 -8.69 1.82 7.91
C THR A 404 -7.58 2.04 6.87
N GLY A 405 -7.55 1.22 5.80
CA GLY A 405 -6.48 1.18 4.81
C GLY A 405 -5.25 0.35 5.21
N LEU A 406 -5.18 -0.17 6.44
CA LEU A 406 -4.07 -1.03 6.88
C LEU A 406 -4.01 -2.35 6.10
N ARG A 407 -5.17 -2.90 5.68
CA ARG A 407 -5.24 -4.15 4.92
C ARG A 407 -4.32 -4.18 3.70
N TYR A 408 -4.18 -3.06 3.00
CA TYR A 408 -3.33 -2.97 1.80
C TYR A 408 -1.84 -3.15 2.11
N MET A 409 -1.39 -2.59 3.24
CA MET A 409 -0.03 -2.72 3.73
C MET A 409 0.24 -4.12 4.26
N ILE A 410 -0.71 -4.66 5.05
CA ILE A 410 -0.65 -6.02 5.60
C ILE A 410 -0.59 -7.06 4.46
N ALA A 411 -1.44 -6.90 3.44
CA ALA A 411 -1.46 -7.77 2.26
C ALA A 411 -0.18 -7.68 1.43
N GLU A 412 0.40 -6.48 1.26
CA GLU A 412 1.69 -6.33 0.60
C GLU A 412 2.80 -7.04 1.37
N PHE A 413 2.86 -6.86 2.70
CA PHE A 413 3.83 -7.53 3.54
C PHE A 413 3.70 -9.06 3.47
N ALA A 414 2.47 -9.59 3.52
CA ALA A 414 2.18 -11.01 3.34
C ALA A 414 2.66 -11.53 1.98
N SER A 415 2.34 -10.79 0.91
CA SER A 415 2.69 -11.13 -0.47
C SER A 415 4.20 -11.18 -0.67
N LEU A 416 4.95 -10.23 -0.12
CA LEU A 416 6.41 -10.26 -0.19
C LEU A 416 6.99 -11.52 0.46
N ILE A 417 6.51 -11.89 1.64
CA ILE A 417 6.94 -13.09 2.36
C ILE A 417 6.65 -14.36 1.53
N GLN A 418 5.44 -14.46 0.98
CA GLN A 418 5.01 -15.62 0.19
C GLN A 418 5.77 -15.78 -1.12
N ARG A 419 6.02 -14.66 -1.82
CA ARG A 419 6.76 -14.65 -3.09
C ARG A 419 8.28 -14.75 -2.88
N GLY A 420 8.77 -14.77 -1.64
CA GLY A 420 10.20 -14.73 -1.34
C GLY A 420 10.87 -13.43 -1.78
N GLU A 421 10.09 -12.38 -2.02
CA GLU A 421 10.58 -11.06 -2.41
C GLU A 421 10.88 -10.21 -1.18
N ARG A 422 11.93 -9.38 -1.26
CA ARG A 422 12.36 -8.52 -0.14
C ARG A 422 12.05 -7.05 -0.33
N LYS A 423 11.55 -6.66 -1.49
CA LYS A 423 11.38 -5.26 -1.87
C LYS A 423 9.97 -5.04 -2.38
N SER A 424 9.24 -4.13 -1.74
CA SER A 424 8.01 -3.61 -2.34
C SER A 424 8.37 -2.62 -3.46
N LYS A 425 7.60 -2.64 -4.55
CA LYS A 425 7.64 -1.57 -5.56
C LYS A 425 6.92 -0.31 -5.06
N LYS A 426 5.97 -0.47 -4.13
CA LYS A 426 5.18 0.62 -3.55
C LYS A 426 6.00 1.43 -2.55
N LEU A 427 6.80 0.74 -1.73
CA LEU A 427 7.75 1.35 -0.80
C LEU A 427 9.10 0.62 -0.90
N SER A 428 9.97 1.12 -1.76
CA SER A 428 11.29 0.54 -2.02
C SER A 428 12.27 0.84 -0.88
N PRO A 429 13.38 0.09 -0.77
CA PRO A 429 14.44 0.42 0.19
C PRO A 429 14.99 1.84 0.04
N SER A 430 15.07 2.38 -1.19
CA SER A 430 15.48 3.77 -1.41
C SER A 430 14.45 4.77 -0.89
N ASP A 431 13.15 4.46 -1.01
CA ASP A 431 12.09 5.31 -0.45
C ASP A 431 12.18 5.33 1.08
N MET A 432 12.29 4.16 1.72
CA MET A 432 12.44 4.06 3.18
C MET A 432 13.67 4.82 3.68
N VAL A 433 14.78 4.78 2.95
CA VAL A 433 15.98 5.57 3.27
C VAL A 433 15.73 7.06 3.10
N ALA A 434 15.14 7.49 1.99
CA ALA A 434 14.90 8.91 1.71
C ALA A 434 13.97 9.54 2.77
N ILE A 435 12.90 8.82 3.13
CA ILE A 435 11.90 9.21 4.12
C ILE A 435 12.51 9.27 5.52
N ASN A 436 13.15 8.19 5.98
CA ASN A 436 13.71 8.15 7.33
C ASN A 436 14.83 9.20 7.51
N ARG A 437 15.63 9.44 6.45
CA ARG A 437 16.69 10.46 6.50
C ARG A 437 16.19 11.87 6.81
N VAL A 438 14.93 12.22 6.54
CA VAL A 438 14.41 13.55 6.90
C VAL A 438 14.46 13.77 8.41
N LEU A 439 14.08 12.77 9.21
CA LEU A 439 14.22 12.84 10.66
C LEU A 439 15.70 12.87 11.10
N LEU A 440 16.54 12.09 10.42
CA LEU A 440 17.98 12.04 10.76
C LEU A 440 18.67 13.38 10.48
N ASP A 441 18.37 14.02 9.35
CA ASP A 441 18.92 15.32 9.00
C ASP A 441 18.39 16.41 9.97
N TYR A 442 17.11 16.34 10.36
CA TYR A 442 16.57 17.25 11.39
C TYR A 442 17.30 17.11 12.73
N LYS A 443 17.50 15.88 13.20
CA LYS A 443 18.23 15.61 14.46
C LYS A 443 19.69 16.10 14.40
N GLU A 444 20.34 16.01 13.24
CA GLU A 444 21.67 16.58 13.05
C GLU A 444 21.65 18.11 13.13
N THR A 445 20.68 18.77 12.49
CA THR A 445 20.52 20.23 12.58
C THR A 445 20.30 20.69 14.02
N GLN A 446 19.45 20.00 14.81
CA GLN A 446 19.24 20.34 16.22
C GLN A 446 20.54 20.19 17.05
N LYS A 447 21.28 19.08 16.84
CA LYS A 447 22.60 18.86 17.47
C LYS A 447 23.61 19.97 17.12
N GLU A 448 23.62 20.45 15.87
CA GLU A 448 24.48 21.55 15.42
C GLU A 448 24.08 22.90 16.02
N GLU A 449 22.79 23.11 16.28
CA GLU A 449 22.23 24.31 16.93
C GLU A 449 22.34 24.29 18.47
N GLY A 450 22.79 23.18 19.06
CA GLY A 450 22.90 23.01 20.51
C GLY A 450 21.56 22.81 21.22
N LYS A 451 20.55 22.33 20.49
CA LYS A 451 19.24 21.88 20.99
C LYS A 451 19.24 20.37 21.09
#